data_AF-A0A1A9GDW3-F1
#
_entry.id   AF-A0A1A9GDW3-F1
#
_cell.length_a   1.000
_cell.length_b   1.000
_cell.length_c   1.000
_cell.angle_alpha   90.00
_cell.angle_beta   90.00
_cell.angle_gamma   90.00
#
_symmetry.space_group_name_H-M   'P 1'
#
loop_
_entity.id
_entity.type
_entity.pdbx_description
1 polymer ?
#
loop_
_entity_poly.entity_id
_entity_poly.type
_entity_poly.pdbx_seq_one_letter_code
_entity_poly.pdbx_strand_id
1 'polypeptide(L)'
;MATDLRLAYADIDEELFDVDQIPVTSRDVRSVGEMLFAVDYLARQLLMDVAGDDAGTLLRSWPTMVAAAEDLWASLPGRLPGVDERDRPITSLAAQASTIESSLSGRKAWPGPGPTNPRVDQMTQTLLNAAALVRRYGAEVPHERTEAHRDLEAARTRIMHGLYLTAHAVNVALHANGRDRVNEARGSGRRVQLAQHHSPYAIAPTGVWVDRMSACENTARSYLTDRFAQALAGEAIRPVDDPGRLAQALASWDIESHRALAGDLEPSNILLITRTQGLIAGASMVLVDAAAAAGILEPSDRLVPAIAEAGRSWSNLASRWGDLAPPGARLEEPLARAAAEVRAAYRQITHDATTLATPEVIATRRGLPQVTVATLRAIGAGSELAHVIAEKADTPNLTGPARALSRRAHNDVAAGLATPPTEGDVVWVSPADILARRAVTVPQPVREALRSASTATASAASTAASSAMLAHSNGSSHRHAWLSAADNAQHGGHCTPASSPDHGMPCRKSAGIDRSAPVGPLR
;
A
#
# COMPACT_ATOMS: atom_id res chain seq x y z
N MET A 1 36.64 28.99 50.98
CA MET A 1 37.12 28.89 49.58
C MET A 1 36.00 28.27 48.79
N ALA A 2 35.31 29.09 47.99
CA ALA A 2 34.21 28.66 47.14
C ALA A 2 34.80 28.20 45.80
N THR A 3 34.60 26.94 45.45
CA THR A 3 34.99 26.40 44.15
C THR A 3 33.80 26.54 43.21
N ASP A 4 34.03 27.33 42.17
CA ASP A 4 33.08 27.74 41.14
C ASP A 4 32.75 26.53 40.24
N LEU A 5 31.63 25.84 40.52
CA LEU A 5 31.06 24.81 39.64
C LEU A 5 30.16 25.47 38.60
N ARG A 6 30.77 26.21 37.67
CA ARG A 6 30.14 26.51 36.39
C ARG A 6 30.34 25.31 35.46
N LEU A 7 29.48 24.30 35.62
CA LEU A 7 29.18 23.37 34.53
C LEU A 7 28.75 24.23 33.33
N ALA A 8 29.53 24.18 32.25
CA ALA A 8 29.22 24.89 31.03
C ALA A 8 27.88 24.35 30.51
N TYR A 9 26.90 25.24 30.33
CA TYR A 9 25.59 24.91 29.77
C TYR A 9 25.67 24.16 28.42
N ALA A 10 26.81 24.20 27.74
CA ALA A 10 27.06 23.48 26.49
C ALA A 10 27.12 21.95 26.65
N ASP A 11 27.60 21.42 27.78
CA ASP A 11 27.75 19.96 27.97
C ASP A 11 26.43 19.29 28.37
N ILE A 12 25.46 20.07 28.88
CA ILE A 12 24.11 19.58 29.21
C ILE A 12 23.20 19.60 27.98
N ASP A 13 23.48 20.46 27.01
CA ASP A 13 22.72 20.50 25.75
C ASP A 13 23.02 19.26 24.87
N GLU A 14 24.22 18.70 24.89
CA GLU A 14 24.54 17.51 24.07
C GLU A 14 23.79 16.24 24.55
N GLU A 15 23.56 16.08 25.86
CA GLU A 15 22.73 14.99 26.41
C GLU A 15 21.21 15.25 26.29
N LEU A 16 20.77 16.52 26.29
CA LEU A 16 19.35 16.87 26.14
C LEU A 16 18.87 16.81 24.67
N PHE A 17 19.81 16.93 23.73
CA PHE A 17 19.57 16.87 22.29
C PHE A 17 20.18 15.63 21.63
N ASP A 18 20.27 14.51 22.34
CA ASP A 18 20.43 13.21 21.68
C ASP A 18 19.25 13.01 20.73
N VAL A 19 19.51 13.12 19.43
CA VAL A 19 18.50 13.05 18.35
C VAL A 19 17.77 11.70 18.40
N ASP A 20 18.39 10.68 19.00
CA ASP A 20 17.78 9.38 19.22
C ASP A 20 16.85 9.35 20.46
N GLN A 21 16.92 10.32 21.38
CA GLN A 21 16.10 10.37 22.60
C GLN A 21 14.97 11.41 22.59
N ILE A 22 15.05 12.47 21.78
CA ILE A 22 13.94 13.44 21.69
C ILE A 22 12.66 12.76 21.15
N PRO A 23 11.49 12.96 21.79
CA PRO A 23 10.20 12.54 21.24
C PRO A 23 9.85 13.45 20.05
N VAL A 24 10.27 13.07 18.85
CA VAL A 24 9.87 13.76 17.62
C VAL A 24 8.35 13.65 17.48
N THR A 25 7.64 14.76 17.61
CA THR A 25 6.17 14.88 17.50
C THR A 25 5.64 14.72 16.07
N SER A 26 6.49 14.30 15.13
CA SER A 26 6.24 14.08 13.69
C SER A 26 6.46 12.62 13.26
N ARG A 27 6.49 11.68 14.22
CA ARG A 27 6.85 10.28 13.93
C ARG A 27 5.82 9.57 13.06
N ASP A 28 6.36 8.80 12.12
CA ASP A 28 5.68 7.70 11.47
C ASP A 28 5.20 6.71 12.55
N VAL A 29 3.89 6.61 12.75
CA VAL A 29 3.26 5.82 13.84
C VAL A 29 3.24 4.31 13.55
N ARG A 30 3.69 3.92 12.36
CA ARG A 30 3.72 2.53 11.92
C ARG A 30 4.76 1.72 12.68
N SER A 31 4.40 0.48 13.01
CA SER A 31 5.37 -0.51 13.49
C SER A 31 6.32 -0.97 12.38
N VAL A 32 7.43 -1.61 12.76
CA VAL A 32 8.40 -2.21 11.81
C VAL A 32 7.71 -3.19 10.85
N GLY A 33 6.80 -4.03 11.35
CA GLY A 33 6.03 -4.96 10.51
C GLY A 33 5.20 -4.22 9.45
N GLU A 34 4.53 -3.14 9.82
CA GLU A 34 3.74 -2.31 8.91
C GLU A 34 4.60 -1.56 7.88
N MET A 35 5.78 -1.11 8.27
CA MET A 35 6.77 -0.55 7.34
C MET A 35 7.24 -1.60 6.32
N LEU A 36 7.54 -2.83 6.76
CA LEU A 36 7.91 -3.94 5.87
C LEU A 36 6.77 -4.34 4.92
N PHE A 37 5.52 -4.34 5.40
CA PHE A 37 4.35 -4.51 4.53
C PHE A 37 4.20 -3.39 3.51
N ALA A 38 4.50 -2.14 3.89
CA ALA A 38 4.48 -1.03 2.95
C ALA A 38 5.53 -1.19 1.85
N VAL A 39 6.74 -1.69 2.18
CA VAL A 39 7.77 -2.04 1.18
C VAL A 39 7.27 -3.14 0.24
N ASP A 40 6.69 -4.23 0.76
CA ASP A 40 6.11 -5.31 -0.06
C ASP A 40 5.04 -4.78 -1.03
N TYR A 41 4.12 -3.97 -0.51
CA TYR A 41 3.06 -3.35 -1.29
C TYR A 41 3.62 -2.48 -2.43
N LEU A 42 4.58 -1.60 -2.11
CA LEU A 42 5.20 -0.72 -3.11
C LEU A 42 5.98 -1.52 -4.16
N ALA A 43 6.64 -2.61 -3.79
CA ALA A 43 7.35 -3.48 -4.72
C ALA A 43 6.38 -4.21 -5.67
N ARG A 44 5.22 -4.69 -5.18
CA ARG A 44 4.17 -5.26 -6.04
C ARG A 44 3.57 -4.22 -6.98
N GLN A 45 3.30 -3.00 -6.48
CA GLN A 45 2.84 -1.91 -7.35
C GLN A 45 3.88 -1.57 -8.42
N LEU A 46 5.16 -1.56 -8.07
CA LEU A 46 6.25 -1.35 -9.02
C LEU A 46 6.20 -2.37 -10.16
N LEU A 47 5.99 -3.66 -9.85
CA LEU A 47 5.89 -4.71 -10.87
C LEU A 47 4.75 -4.50 -11.87
N MET A 48 3.63 -3.93 -11.43
CA MET A 48 2.46 -3.72 -12.30
C MET A 48 2.64 -2.54 -13.26
N ASP A 49 3.48 -1.57 -12.90
CA ASP A 49 3.63 -0.31 -13.64
C ASP A 49 4.94 -0.22 -14.45
N VAL A 50 5.85 -1.18 -14.29
CA VAL A 50 7.21 -1.04 -14.81
C VAL A 50 7.29 -1.13 -16.33
N ALA A 51 8.01 -0.20 -16.94
CA ALA A 51 8.27 -0.15 -18.37
C ALA A 51 9.77 -0.17 -18.71
N GLY A 52 10.09 -0.31 -19.99
CA GLY A 52 11.48 -0.32 -20.47
C GLY A 52 12.24 0.99 -20.23
N ASP A 53 11.54 2.12 -20.11
CA ASP A 53 12.18 3.41 -19.83
C ASP A 53 12.61 3.54 -18.36
N ASP A 54 11.99 2.78 -17.44
CA ASP A 54 12.32 2.80 -16.01
C ASP A 54 13.64 2.08 -15.70
N ALA A 55 14.08 1.17 -16.58
CA ALA A 55 15.20 0.26 -16.34
C ALA A 55 16.47 0.95 -15.82
N GLY A 56 16.81 2.12 -16.40
CA GLY A 56 18.00 2.87 -15.97
C GLY A 56 17.85 3.49 -14.57
N THR A 57 16.66 4.02 -14.23
CA THR A 57 16.39 4.60 -12.91
C THR A 57 16.34 3.54 -11.82
N LEU A 58 15.71 2.41 -12.11
CA LEU A 58 15.60 1.26 -11.19
C LEU A 58 16.97 0.63 -10.90
N LEU A 59 17.79 0.44 -11.93
CA LEU A 59 19.13 -0.09 -11.78
C LEU A 59 20.03 0.83 -10.93
N ARG A 60 19.83 2.16 -11.02
CA ARG A 60 20.55 3.13 -10.17
C ARG A 60 20.07 3.14 -8.72
N SER A 61 18.79 2.89 -8.45
CA SER A 61 18.28 2.83 -7.07
C SER A 61 18.58 1.53 -6.34
N TRP A 62 18.80 0.44 -7.09
CA TRP A 62 18.97 -0.90 -6.51
C TRP A 62 20.04 -0.96 -5.39
N PRO A 63 21.27 -0.42 -5.56
CA PRO A 63 22.29 -0.53 -4.52
C PRO A 63 21.91 0.11 -3.20
N THR A 64 21.33 1.32 -3.23
CA THR A 64 20.93 2.04 -2.03
C THR A 64 19.80 1.33 -1.29
N MET A 65 18.86 0.72 -2.01
CA MET A 65 17.80 -0.09 -1.39
C MET A 65 18.36 -1.33 -0.68
N VAL A 66 19.31 -2.03 -1.31
CA VAL A 66 19.96 -3.21 -0.70
C VAL A 66 20.74 -2.81 0.55
N ALA A 67 21.46 -1.68 0.51
CA ALA A 67 22.19 -1.18 1.68
C ALA A 67 21.25 -0.85 2.86
N ALA A 68 20.10 -0.20 2.59
CA ALA A 68 19.11 0.07 3.63
C ALA A 68 18.46 -1.21 4.19
N ALA A 69 18.23 -2.22 3.33
CA ALA A 69 17.75 -3.53 3.75
C ALA A 69 18.77 -4.29 4.60
N GLU A 70 20.06 -4.21 4.26
CA GLU A 70 21.15 -4.79 5.03
C GLU A 70 21.29 -4.11 6.40
N ASP A 71 21.21 -2.77 6.47
CA ASP A 71 21.22 -2.03 7.73
C ASP A 71 20.07 -2.44 8.65
N LEU A 72 18.84 -2.52 8.11
CA LEU A 72 17.69 -3.02 8.86
C LEU A 72 17.92 -4.47 9.33
N TRP A 73 18.37 -5.35 8.44
CA TRP A 73 18.64 -6.76 8.79
C TRP A 73 19.66 -6.86 9.92
N ALA A 74 20.75 -6.11 9.84
CA ALA A 74 21.81 -6.09 10.84
C ALA A 74 21.35 -5.53 12.19
N SER A 75 20.35 -4.63 12.19
CA SER A 75 19.76 -4.07 13.41
C SER A 75 18.84 -5.02 14.17
N LEU A 76 18.35 -6.10 13.54
CA LEU A 76 17.37 -6.99 14.16
C LEU A 76 17.93 -7.66 15.45
N PRO A 77 17.14 -7.69 16.55
CA PRO A 77 17.54 -8.34 17.81
C PRO A 77 17.88 -9.83 17.67
N GLY A 78 18.65 -10.34 18.64
CA GLY A 78 19.00 -11.77 18.74
C GLY A 78 20.10 -12.23 17.78
N ARG A 79 20.88 -11.31 17.22
CA ARG A 79 22.06 -11.61 16.41
C ARG A 79 23.21 -12.06 17.31
N LEU A 80 23.78 -13.23 17.04
CA LEU A 80 24.98 -13.70 17.74
C LEU A 80 26.22 -12.98 17.16
N PRO A 81 27.21 -12.58 17.98
CA PRO A 81 28.46 -12.03 17.48
C PRO A 81 29.21 -13.05 16.60
N GLY A 82 29.39 -12.74 15.31
CA GLY A 82 30.10 -13.61 14.35
C GLY A 82 29.45 -13.64 12.96
N VAL A 83 30.02 -14.44 12.04
CA VAL A 83 29.38 -14.73 10.75
C VAL A 83 28.29 -15.77 10.98
N ASP A 84 27.05 -15.31 11.17
CA ASP A 84 25.89 -16.20 11.22
C ASP A 84 25.56 -16.67 9.80
N GLU A 85 25.45 -17.99 9.58
CA GLU A 85 25.03 -18.55 8.28
C GLU A 85 23.68 -17.98 7.83
N ARG A 86 22.83 -17.54 8.76
CA ARG A 86 21.55 -16.87 8.50
C ARG A 86 21.70 -15.53 7.79
N ASP A 87 22.83 -14.84 7.96
CA ASP A 87 23.10 -13.53 7.33
C ASP A 87 23.70 -13.67 5.93
N ARG A 88 24.20 -14.86 5.58
CA ARG A 88 24.85 -15.11 4.28
C ARG A 88 24.04 -14.62 3.07
N PRO A 89 22.71 -14.79 3.00
CA PRO A 89 21.92 -14.30 1.86
C PRO A 89 21.95 -12.77 1.73
N ILE A 90 21.78 -12.02 2.83
CA ILE A 90 21.76 -10.55 2.78
C ILE A 90 23.16 -9.99 2.48
N THR A 91 24.20 -10.57 3.08
CA THR A 91 25.59 -10.17 2.79
C THR A 91 25.98 -10.48 1.35
N SER A 92 25.52 -11.62 0.79
CA SER A 92 25.74 -11.95 -0.63
C SER A 92 25.03 -10.95 -1.56
N LEU A 93 23.79 -10.56 -1.23
CA LEU A 93 23.06 -9.54 -1.99
C LEU A 93 23.77 -8.17 -1.92
N ALA A 94 24.23 -7.76 -0.75
CA ALA A 94 24.96 -6.51 -0.56
C ALA A 94 26.26 -6.48 -1.39
N ALA A 95 27.02 -7.57 -1.41
CA ALA A 95 28.22 -7.68 -2.24
C ALA A 95 27.90 -7.60 -3.75
N GLN A 96 26.82 -8.24 -4.20
CA GLN A 96 26.35 -8.16 -5.60
C GLN A 96 25.91 -6.72 -5.95
N ALA A 97 25.18 -6.06 -5.05
CA ALA A 97 24.73 -4.69 -5.20
C ALA A 97 25.89 -3.68 -5.24
N SER A 98 26.91 -3.84 -4.38
CA SER A 98 28.13 -3.03 -4.40
C SER A 98 28.92 -3.20 -5.71
N THR A 99 28.94 -4.41 -6.28
CA THR A 99 29.53 -4.66 -7.60
C THR A 99 28.79 -3.92 -8.71
N ILE A 100 27.45 -3.87 -8.63
CA ILE A 100 26.60 -3.10 -9.55
C ILE A 100 26.91 -1.62 -9.41
N GLU A 101 26.90 -1.08 -8.20
CA GLU A 101 27.21 0.32 -7.90
C GLU A 101 28.58 0.74 -8.44
N SER A 102 29.62 -0.04 -8.13
CA SER A 102 30.99 0.19 -8.62
C SER A 102 31.06 0.23 -10.15
N SER A 103 30.23 -0.57 -10.82
CA SER A 103 30.18 -0.62 -12.29
C SER A 103 29.34 0.50 -12.93
N LEU A 104 28.45 1.10 -12.15
CA LEU A 104 27.66 2.28 -12.54
C LEU A 104 28.48 3.57 -12.34
N SER A 105 29.30 3.61 -11.29
CA SER A 105 30.15 4.75 -10.96
C SER A 105 31.05 5.17 -12.13
N GLY A 106 31.04 6.45 -12.47
CA GLY A 106 31.86 7.03 -13.55
C GLY A 106 31.49 6.58 -14.98
N ARG A 107 30.46 5.74 -15.16
CA ARG A 107 30.10 5.20 -16.48
C ARG A 107 29.39 6.25 -17.33
N LYS A 108 29.96 6.59 -18.50
CA LYS A 108 29.28 7.44 -19.52
C LYS A 108 28.32 6.66 -20.42
N ALA A 109 28.55 5.36 -20.57
CA ALA A 109 27.68 4.47 -21.32
C ALA A 109 26.41 4.12 -20.53
N TRP A 110 25.34 3.75 -21.25
CA TRP A 110 24.07 3.33 -20.66
C TRP A 110 24.26 2.33 -19.49
N PRO A 111 23.54 2.49 -18.35
CA PRO A 111 22.46 3.47 -18.11
C PRO A 111 22.94 4.91 -17.83
N GLY A 112 24.25 5.13 -17.68
CA GLY A 112 24.86 6.43 -17.42
C GLY A 112 24.44 7.06 -16.08
N PRO A 113 24.99 8.26 -15.76
CA PRO A 113 24.49 9.06 -14.64
C PRO A 113 23.04 9.48 -14.90
N GLY A 114 22.25 9.62 -13.83
CA GLY A 114 20.86 10.05 -13.92
C GLY A 114 20.11 9.86 -12.61
N PRO A 115 18.81 10.22 -12.58
CA PRO A 115 18.00 10.13 -11.38
C PRO A 115 17.75 8.67 -10.96
N THR A 116 17.52 8.50 -9.66
CA THR A 116 16.97 7.31 -9.03
C THR A 116 15.46 7.21 -9.27
N ASN A 117 14.88 6.04 -8.99
CA ASN A 117 13.45 5.80 -9.01
C ASN A 117 12.81 6.18 -7.65
N PRO A 118 11.88 7.16 -7.58
CA PRO A 118 11.27 7.65 -6.36
C PRO A 118 10.50 6.61 -5.55
N ARG A 119 9.91 5.61 -6.21
CA ARG A 119 9.20 4.53 -5.50
C ARG A 119 10.21 3.63 -4.78
N VAL A 120 11.36 3.36 -5.40
CA VAL A 120 12.46 2.66 -4.74
C VAL A 120 13.10 3.53 -3.67
N ASP A 121 13.20 4.84 -3.86
CA ASP A 121 13.68 5.77 -2.85
C ASP A 121 12.73 5.79 -1.62
N GLN A 122 11.41 5.74 -1.84
CA GLN A 122 10.41 5.61 -0.76
C GLN A 122 10.55 4.27 -0.01
N MET A 123 10.76 3.17 -0.72
CA MET A 123 11.03 1.86 -0.09
C MET A 123 12.32 1.91 0.74
N THR A 124 13.38 2.49 0.19
CA THR A 124 14.68 2.72 0.87
C THR A 124 14.48 3.51 2.15
N GLN A 125 13.78 4.65 2.10
CA GLN A 125 13.53 5.47 3.28
C GLN A 125 12.69 4.73 4.33
N THR A 126 11.72 3.92 3.89
CA THR A 126 10.90 3.08 4.79
C THR A 126 11.75 2.05 5.52
N LEU A 127 12.72 1.42 4.84
CA LEU A 127 13.68 0.49 5.45
C LEU A 127 14.60 1.18 6.46
N LEU A 128 15.11 2.38 6.13
CA LEU A 128 15.93 3.18 7.05
C LEU A 128 15.16 3.59 8.31
N ASN A 129 13.91 4.03 8.15
CA ASN A 129 13.05 4.37 9.29
C ASN A 129 12.76 3.15 10.17
N ALA A 130 12.52 1.99 9.56
CA ALA A 130 12.37 0.73 10.30
C ALA A 130 13.65 0.38 11.06
N ALA A 131 14.83 0.55 10.47
CA ALA A 131 16.11 0.27 11.13
C ALA A 131 16.33 1.20 12.33
N ALA A 132 15.97 2.48 12.20
CA ALA A 132 16.01 3.44 13.30
C ALA A 132 15.07 3.02 14.46
N LEU A 133 13.85 2.56 14.16
CA LEU A 133 12.93 2.05 15.19
C LEU A 133 13.49 0.81 15.89
N VAL A 134 14.07 -0.12 15.13
CA VAL A 134 14.68 -1.33 15.70
C VAL A 134 15.89 -0.99 16.56
N ARG A 135 16.77 -0.09 16.13
CA ARG A 135 17.91 0.36 16.96
C ARG A 135 17.45 0.99 18.27
N ARG A 136 16.37 1.76 18.22
CA ARG A 136 15.84 2.50 19.38
C ARG A 136 15.13 1.62 20.39
N TYR A 137 14.35 0.64 19.93
CA TYR A 137 13.47 -0.17 20.78
C TYR A 137 13.83 -1.66 20.82
N GLY A 138 14.80 -2.10 20.02
CA GLY A 138 15.13 -3.50 19.83
C GLY A 138 15.69 -4.18 21.09
N ALA A 139 16.35 -3.41 21.96
CA ALA A 139 16.84 -3.92 23.24
C ALA A 139 15.71 -4.35 24.19
N GLU A 140 14.50 -3.79 24.02
CA GLU A 140 13.32 -4.13 24.81
C GLU A 140 12.62 -5.41 24.31
N VAL A 141 13.03 -5.93 23.15
CA VAL A 141 12.41 -7.13 22.55
C VAL A 141 12.97 -8.39 23.21
N PRO A 142 12.14 -9.19 23.90
CA PRO A 142 12.57 -10.42 24.55
C PRO A 142 12.73 -11.53 23.50
N HIS A 143 13.79 -11.42 22.68
CA HIS A 143 14.07 -12.27 21.52
C HIS A 143 14.31 -13.75 21.85
N GLU A 144 14.52 -14.09 23.12
CA GLU A 144 14.56 -15.47 23.63
C GLU A 144 13.18 -16.14 23.61
N ARG A 145 12.08 -15.37 23.57
CA ARG A 145 10.72 -15.91 23.49
C ARG A 145 10.44 -16.44 22.09
N THR A 146 9.77 -17.58 22.00
CA THR A 146 9.42 -18.23 20.73
C THR A 146 8.61 -17.33 19.80
N GLU A 147 7.70 -16.52 20.34
CA GLU A 147 6.89 -15.56 19.56
C GLU A 147 7.76 -14.48 18.92
N ALA A 148 8.65 -13.86 19.71
CA ALA A 148 9.59 -12.85 19.21
C ALA A 148 10.54 -13.45 18.15
N HIS A 149 10.98 -14.70 18.33
CA HIS A 149 11.77 -15.38 17.31
C HIS A 149 11.02 -15.53 15.98
N ARG A 150 9.74 -15.92 16.02
CA ARG A 150 8.90 -16.04 14.81
C ARG A 150 8.67 -14.70 14.13
N ASP A 151 8.47 -13.62 14.89
CA ASP A 151 8.36 -12.26 14.36
C ASP A 151 9.63 -11.80 13.65
N LEU A 152 10.79 -12.12 14.23
CA LEU A 152 12.08 -11.78 13.61
C LEU A 152 12.31 -12.56 12.32
N GLU A 153 11.92 -13.85 12.26
CA GLU A 153 11.96 -14.64 11.03
C GLU A 153 10.97 -14.12 9.97
N ALA A 154 9.78 -13.70 10.38
CA ALA A 154 8.81 -13.05 9.50
C ALA A 154 9.37 -11.71 8.95
N ALA A 155 10.03 -10.91 9.80
CA ALA A 155 10.66 -9.65 9.40
C ALA A 155 11.77 -9.89 8.36
N ARG A 156 12.69 -10.84 8.61
CA ARG A 156 13.73 -11.25 7.65
C ARG A 156 13.13 -11.71 6.32
N THR A 157 12.09 -12.52 6.38
CA THR A 157 11.36 -13.01 5.21
C THR A 157 10.75 -11.86 4.40
N ARG A 158 10.16 -10.85 5.04
CA ARG A 158 9.63 -9.67 4.34
C ARG A 158 10.70 -8.80 3.72
N ILE A 159 11.82 -8.57 4.41
CA ILE A 159 12.96 -7.83 3.84
C ILE A 159 13.40 -8.50 2.54
N MET A 160 13.61 -9.82 2.56
CA MET A 160 14.02 -10.58 1.38
C MET A 160 12.97 -10.58 0.28
N HIS A 161 11.68 -10.67 0.63
CA HIS A 161 10.62 -10.64 -0.36
C HIS A 161 10.51 -9.28 -1.06
N GLY A 162 10.65 -8.17 -0.33
CA GLY A 162 10.70 -6.83 -0.91
C GLY A 162 11.88 -6.65 -1.88
N LEU A 163 13.07 -7.17 -1.52
CA LEU A 163 14.24 -7.19 -2.38
C LEU A 163 14.02 -8.07 -3.62
N TYR A 164 13.44 -9.26 -3.46
CA TYR A 164 13.12 -10.17 -4.55
C TYR A 164 12.19 -9.52 -5.58
N LEU A 165 11.06 -8.97 -5.14
CA LEU A 165 10.10 -8.33 -6.05
C LEU A 165 10.71 -7.12 -6.76
N THR A 166 11.54 -6.33 -6.07
CA THR A 166 12.20 -5.17 -6.68
C THR A 166 13.27 -5.60 -7.69
N ALA A 167 14.09 -6.60 -7.38
CA ALA A 167 15.05 -7.18 -8.33
C ALA A 167 14.32 -7.71 -9.57
N HIS A 168 13.20 -8.39 -9.38
CA HIS A 168 12.36 -8.88 -10.46
C HIS A 168 11.80 -7.73 -11.32
N ALA A 169 11.34 -6.64 -10.71
CA ALA A 169 10.89 -5.45 -11.43
C ALA A 169 12.00 -4.83 -12.28
N VAL A 170 13.23 -4.77 -11.75
CA VAL A 170 14.39 -4.31 -12.52
C VAL A 170 14.65 -5.23 -13.73
N ASN A 171 14.58 -6.56 -13.55
CA ASN A 171 14.72 -7.52 -14.65
C ASN A 171 13.64 -7.34 -15.73
N VAL A 172 12.36 -7.20 -15.34
CA VAL A 172 11.26 -6.92 -16.26
C VAL A 172 11.51 -5.64 -17.06
N ALA A 173 11.93 -4.57 -16.38
CA ALA A 173 12.29 -3.30 -17.02
C ALA A 173 13.44 -3.47 -18.02
N LEU A 174 14.51 -4.18 -17.63
CA LEU A 174 15.68 -4.43 -18.46
C LEU A 174 15.33 -5.22 -19.73
N HIS A 175 14.49 -6.25 -19.61
CA HIS A 175 14.01 -7.02 -20.76
C HIS A 175 13.09 -6.19 -21.67
N ALA A 176 12.21 -5.38 -21.10
CA ALA A 176 11.38 -4.45 -21.87
C ALA A 176 12.25 -3.41 -22.62
N ASN A 177 13.26 -2.84 -21.96
CA ASN A 177 14.20 -1.92 -22.59
C ASN A 177 14.94 -2.58 -23.76
N GLY A 178 15.44 -3.80 -23.56
CA GLY A 178 16.10 -4.58 -24.60
C GLY A 178 15.18 -4.84 -25.80
N ARG A 179 13.92 -5.19 -25.55
CA ARG A 179 12.90 -5.41 -26.59
C ARG A 179 12.63 -4.15 -27.40
N ASP A 180 12.46 -3.01 -26.73
CA ASP A 180 12.22 -1.72 -27.38
C ASP A 180 13.38 -1.36 -28.32
N ARG A 181 14.62 -1.59 -27.88
CA ARG A 181 15.82 -1.35 -28.69
C ARG A 181 15.95 -2.31 -29.88
N VAL A 182 15.56 -3.58 -29.73
CA VAL A 182 15.50 -4.52 -30.86
C VAL A 182 14.49 -4.05 -31.90
N ASN A 183 13.30 -3.61 -31.46
CA ASN A 183 12.25 -3.11 -32.34
C ASN A 183 12.70 -1.84 -33.08
N GLU A 184 13.34 -0.91 -32.38
CA GLU A 184 13.90 0.32 -32.97
C GLU A 184 15.00 0.01 -34.01
N ALA A 185 15.91 -0.93 -33.70
CA ALA A 185 16.95 -1.32 -34.63
C ALA A 185 16.39 -1.99 -35.89
N ARG A 186 15.38 -2.86 -35.74
CA ARG A 186 14.68 -3.47 -36.87
C ARG A 186 13.95 -2.44 -37.72
N GLY A 187 13.26 -1.49 -37.08
CA GLY A 187 12.57 -0.39 -37.76
C GLY A 187 13.52 0.53 -38.54
N SER A 188 14.79 0.63 -38.10
CA SER A 188 15.84 1.39 -38.80
C SER A 188 16.70 0.54 -39.75
N GLY A 189 16.31 -0.71 -40.04
CA GLY A 189 17.04 -1.61 -40.94
C GLY A 189 18.39 -2.13 -40.40
N ARG A 190 18.68 -1.89 -39.12
CA ARG A 190 19.92 -2.31 -38.47
C ARG A 190 19.80 -3.75 -37.94
N ARG A 191 20.77 -4.59 -38.28
CA ARG A 191 20.86 -5.97 -37.75
C ARG A 191 21.25 -5.94 -36.28
N VAL A 192 20.49 -6.66 -35.45
CA VAL A 192 20.81 -6.90 -34.03
C VAL A 192 21.10 -8.38 -33.84
N GLN A 193 22.28 -8.69 -33.29
CA GLN A 193 22.56 -10.04 -32.82
C GLN A 193 21.81 -10.26 -31.51
N LEU A 194 20.84 -11.17 -31.53
CA LEU A 194 20.14 -11.61 -30.33
C LEU A 194 21.05 -12.55 -29.55
N ALA A 195 21.02 -12.47 -28.22
CA ALA A 195 21.73 -13.41 -27.38
C ALA A 195 21.16 -14.83 -27.57
N GLN A 196 22.04 -15.83 -27.70
CA GLN A 196 21.64 -17.23 -27.85
C GLN A 196 21.42 -17.96 -26.51
N HIS A 197 22.01 -17.47 -25.42
CA HIS A 197 22.03 -18.15 -24.12
C HIS A 197 21.08 -17.56 -23.07
N HIS A 198 20.42 -16.44 -23.37
CA HIS A 198 19.47 -15.75 -22.47
C HIS A 198 18.19 -15.39 -23.24
N SER A 199 17.23 -14.75 -22.57
CA SER A 199 16.09 -14.09 -23.25
C SER A 199 16.58 -13.35 -24.49
N PRO A 200 15.92 -13.49 -25.66
CA PRO A 200 16.42 -12.97 -26.95
C PRO A 200 16.62 -11.44 -26.93
N TYR A 201 16.02 -10.75 -25.95
CA TYR A 201 16.08 -9.31 -25.78
C TYR A 201 17.21 -8.81 -24.85
N ALA A 202 18.03 -9.71 -24.29
CA ALA A 202 19.21 -9.36 -23.50
C ALA A 202 20.38 -8.93 -24.42
N ILE A 203 20.23 -7.80 -25.10
CA ILE A 203 21.20 -7.27 -26.08
C ILE A 203 22.18 -6.28 -25.43
N ALA A 204 23.34 -6.04 -26.03
CA ALA A 204 24.26 -5.03 -25.53
C ALA A 204 23.64 -3.61 -25.58
N PRO A 205 23.83 -2.76 -24.55
CA PRO A 205 24.59 -2.98 -23.32
C PRO A 205 23.75 -3.51 -22.14
N THR A 206 22.47 -3.87 -22.31
CA THR A 206 21.59 -4.30 -21.20
C THR A 206 21.88 -5.72 -20.72
N GLY A 207 22.41 -6.60 -21.57
CA GLY A 207 22.66 -8.02 -21.24
C GLY A 207 23.48 -8.23 -19.96
N VAL A 208 24.59 -7.52 -19.79
CA VAL A 208 25.42 -7.64 -18.56
C VAL A 208 24.65 -7.27 -17.29
N TRP A 209 23.71 -6.32 -17.40
CA TRP A 209 22.89 -5.90 -16.27
C TRP A 209 21.77 -6.91 -15.96
N VAL A 210 21.21 -7.54 -16.99
CA VAL A 210 20.27 -8.67 -16.83
C VAL A 210 20.94 -9.80 -16.05
N ASP A 211 22.18 -10.17 -16.40
CA ASP A 211 22.88 -11.26 -15.72
C ASP A 211 23.13 -10.95 -14.24
N ARG A 212 23.56 -9.72 -13.94
CA ARG A 212 23.83 -9.26 -12.57
C ARG A 212 22.56 -9.15 -11.74
N MET A 213 21.49 -8.61 -12.30
CA MET A 213 20.20 -8.51 -11.61
C MET A 213 19.52 -9.87 -11.46
N SER A 214 19.69 -10.78 -12.42
CA SER A 214 19.26 -12.18 -12.29
C SER A 214 19.98 -12.89 -11.15
N ALA A 215 21.28 -12.64 -10.96
CA ALA A 215 22.02 -13.17 -9.81
C ALA A 215 21.45 -12.64 -8.48
N CYS A 216 21.15 -11.35 -8.38
CA CYS A 216 20.50 -10.76 -7.21
C CYS A 216 19.13 -11.40 -6.95
N GLU A 217 18.28 -11.47 -7.97
CA GLU A 217 16.96 -12.08 -7.88
C GLU A 217 17.04 -13.55 -7.45
N ASN A 218 18.01 -14.31 -8.00
CA ASN A 218 18.26 -15.70 -7.64
C ASN A 218 18.65 -15.87 -6.17
N THR A 219 19.51 -15.01 -5.64
CA THR A 219 19.92 -15.04 -4.22
C THR A 219 18.71 -14.83 -3.31
N ALA A 220 17.90 -13.80 -3.58
CA ALA A 220 16.70 -13.52 -2.79
C ALA A 220 15.65 -14.64 -2.92
N ARG A 221 15.43 -15.16 -4.14
CA ARG A 221 14.50 -16.26 -4.38
C ARG A 221 14.90 -17.52 -3.62
N SER A 222 16.17 -17.90 -3.68
CA SER A 222 16.70 -19.08 -2.99
C SER A 222 16.44 -19.03 -1.48
N TYR A 223 16.53 -17.84 -0.88
CA TYR A 223 16.18 -17.66 0.53
C TYR A 223 14.69 -17.90 0.81
N LEU A 224 13.81 -17.45 -0.09
CA LEU A 224 12.36 -17.45 0.07
C LEU A 224 11.70 -18.79 -0.25
N THR A 225 12.31 -19.59 -1.14
CA THR A 225 11.83 -20.92 -1.52
C THR A 225 11.55 -21.76 -0.28
N ASP A 226 10.34 -22.31 -0.18
CA ASP A 226 9.82 -23.11 0.94
C ASP A 226 9.75 -22.42 2.32
N ARG A 227 10.29 -21.20 2.48
CA ARG A 227 10.27 -20.44 3.73
C ARG A 227 9.14 -19.42 3.82
N PHE A 228 8.76 -18.81 2.70
CA PHE A 228 7.91 -17.62 2.72
C PHE A 228 6.58 -17.82 3.47
N ALA A 229 5.80 -18.84 3.11
CA ALA A 229 4.52 -19.10 3.77
C ALA A 229 4.70 -19.52 5.24
N GLN A 230 5.73 -20.31 5.55
CA GLN A 230 5.97 -20.85 6.88
C GLN A 230 6.41 -19.78 7.87
N ALA A 231 7.35 -18.91 7.46
CA ALA A 231 7.85 -17.83 8.31
C ALA A 231 6.77 -16.80 8.62
N LEU A 232 5.91 -16.48 7.64
CA LEU A 232 4.83 -15.50 7.84
C LEU A 232 3.64 -16.05 8.64
N ALA A 233 3.43 -17.38 8.66
CA ALA A 233 2.40 -17.99 9.49
C ALA A 233 2.71 -17.88 11.01
N GLY A 234 3.98 -17.67 11.36
CA GLY A 234 4.42 -17.54 12.74
C GLY A 234 4.32 -16.12 13.32
N GLU A 235 4.02 -15.12 12.50
CA GLU A 235 3.97 -13.72 12.94
C GLU A 235 2.87 -13.50 13.98
N ALA A 236 3.25 -12.86 15.08
CA ALA A 236 2.35 -12.46 16.15
C ALA A 236 1.39 -11.37 15.66
N ILE A 237 0.10 -11.70 15.69
CA ILE A 237 -0.96 -10.74 15.42
C ILE A 237 -1.26 -10.01 16.72
N ARG A 238 -0.89 -8.73 16.78
CA ARG A 238 -1.33 -7.89 17.89
C ARG A 238 -2.80 -7.54 17.76
N PRO A 239 -3.58 -7.57 18.85
CA PRO A 239 -4.94 -7.06 18.87
C PRO A 239 -5.00 -5.61 18.35
N VAL A 240 -6.19 -5.21 17.88
CA VAL A 240 -6.46 -3.80 17.57
C VAL A 240 -6.46 -3.02 18.89
N ASP A 241 -5.35 -2.37 19.21
CA ASP A 241 -5.16 -1.68 20.49
C ASP A 241 -5.78 -0.27 20.51
N ASP A 242 -5.89 0.39 19.34
CA ASP A 242 -6.44 1.75 19.20
C ASP A 242 -7.59 1.81 18.17
N PRO A 243 -8.86 1.81 18.63
CA PRO A 243 -10.04 2.00 17.77
C PRO A 243 -10.07 3.34 17.01
N GLY A 244 -9.34 4.36 17.45
CA GLY A 244 -9.32 5.69 16.85
C GLY A 244 -8.34 5.83 15.68
N ARG A 245 -7.37 4.91 15.56
CA ARG A 245 -6.28 4.99 14.58
C ARG A 245 -6.75 5.16 13.14
N LEU A 246 -7.75 4.38 12.70
CA LEU A 246 -8.25 4.48 11.33
C LEU A 246 -8.89 5.84 11.06
N ALA A 247 -9.67 6.38 12.00
CA ALA A 247 -10.28 7.69 11.85
C ALA A 247 -9.21 8.79 11.73
N GLN A 248 -8.16 8.71 12.54
CA GLN A 248 -7.02 9.63 12.48
C GLN A 248 -6.26 9.51 11.15
N ALA A 249 -5.97 8.30 10.71
CA ALA A 249 -5.29 8.04 9.44
C ALA A 249 -6.07 8.62 8.24
N LEU A 250 -7.40 8.42 8.23
CA LEU A 250 -8.28 8.95 7.20
C LEU A 250 -8.37 10.48 7.24
N ALA A 251 -8.40 11.10 8.42
CA ALA A 251 -8.39 12.55 8.56
C ALA A 251 -7.06 13.16 8.08
N SER A 252 -5.92 12.57 8.46
CA SER A 252 -4.62 12.99 7.96
C SER A 252 -4.49 12.82 6.44
N TRP A 253 -5.03 11.73 5.89
CA TRP A 253 -5.09 11.52 4.45
C TRP A 253 -5.91 12.59 3.73
N ASP A 254 -7.08 12.93 4.27
CA ASP A 254 -7.93 13.97 3.71
C ASP A 254 -7.21 15.33 3.67
N ILE A 255 -6.55 15.71 4.77
CA ILE A 255 -5.77 16.96 4.84
C ILE A 255 -4.62 16.99 3.84
N GLU A 256 -3.79 15.94 3.81
CA GLU A 256 -2.59 15.93 2.97
C GLU A 256 -2.94 15.79 1.48
N SER A 257 -4.03 15.08 1.13
CA SER A 257 -4.50 14.99 -0.25
C SER A 257 -5.03 16.33 -0.77
N HIS A 258 -5.82 17.06 0.01
CA HIS A 258 -6.25 18.40 -0.35
C HIS A 258 -5.09 19.40 -0.42
N ARG A 259 -4.11 19.29 0.50
CA ARG A 259 -2.90 20.13 0.48
C ARG A 259 -2.11 19.93 -0.80
N ALA A 260 -1.87 18.68 -1.20
CA ALA A 260 -1.17 18.35 -2.44
C ALA A 260 -1.94 18.85 -3.67
N LEU A 261 -3.28 18.77 -3.67
CA LEU A 261 -4.12 19.28 -4.76
C LEU A 261 -4.20 20.81 -4.81
N ALA A 262 -4.04 21.50 -3.68
CA ALA A 262 -4.00 22.95 -3.61
C ALA A 262 -2.67 23.55 -4.13
N GLY A 263 -1.59 22.76 -4.08
CA GLY A 263 -0.27 23.13 -4.60
C GLY A 263 -0.14 23.03 -6.12
N ASP A 264 1.12 22.96 -6.57
CA ASP A 264 1.45 22.76 -7.98
C ASP A 264 0.98 21.39 -8.48
N LEU A 265 0.45 21.38 -9.71
CA LEU A 265 -0.10 20.17 -10.30
C LEU A 265 1.01 19.17 -10.65
N GLU A 266 1.20 18.19 -9.79
CA GLU A 266 2.11 17.07 -10.04
C GLU A 266 1.31 15.77 -10.32
N PRO A 267 1.38 15.19 -11.54
CA PRO A 267 0.63 13.97 -11.89
C PRO A 267 0.93 12.77 -10.98
N SER A 268 2.13 12.68 -10.41
CA SER A 268 2.50 11.60 -9.47
C SER A 268 1.74 11.68 -8.15
N ASN A 269 1.45 12.88 -7.64
CA ASN A 269 0.64 13.08 -6.44
C ASN A 269 -0.82 12.69 -6.71
N ILE A 270 -1.39 13.08 -7.85
CA ILE A 270 -2.76 12.67 -8.22
C ILE A 270 -2.86 11.16 -8.43
N LEU A 271 -1.84 10.54 -9.02
CA LEU A 271 -1.75 9.09 -9.14
C LEU A 271 -1.79 8.41 -7.75
N LEU A 272 -1.06 8.93 -6.77
CA LEU A 272 -1.10 8.40 -5.41
C LEU A 272 -2.48 8.58 -4.77
N ILE A 273 -3.13 9.73 -4.98
CA ILE A 273 -4.47 10.02 -4.47
C ILE A 273 -5.51 9.06 -5.04
N THR A 274 -5.57 8.95 -6.36
CA THR A 274 -6.51 8.05 -7.06
C THR A 274 -6.33 6.59 -6.65
N ARG A 275 -5.09 6.11 -6.52
CA ARG A 275 -4.80 4.74 -6.02
C ARG A 275 -5.24 4.52 -4.59
N THR A 276 -4.97 5.49 -3.72
CA THR A 276 -5.32 5.40 -2.30
C THR A 276 -6.84 5.43 -2.13
N GLN A 277 -7.57 6.21 -2.93
CA GLN A 277 -9.04 6.18 -2.96
C GLN A 277 -9.59 4.84 -3.47
N GLY A 278 -8.99 4.26 -4.51
CA GLY A 278 -9.32 2.89 -4.96
C GLY A 278 -9.12 1.85 -3.86
N LEU A 279 -8.04 1.96 -3.09
CA LEU A 279 -7.77 1.10 -1.93
C LEU A 279 -8.79 1.30 -0.80
N ILE A 280 -9.12 2.56 -0.48
CA ILE A 280 -10.15 2.90 0.52
C ILE A 280 -11.47 2.24 0.12
N ALA A 281 -11.91 2.36 -1.13
CA ALA A 281 -13.13 1.70 -1.62
C ALA A 281 -13.05 0.17 -1.46
N GLY A 282 -11.94 -0.45 -1.85
CA GLY A 282 -11.72 -1.89 -1.69
C GLY A 282 -11.82 -2.38 -0.24
N ALA A 283 -11.11 -1.72 0.67
CA ALA A 283 -11.12 -2.05 2.09
C ALA A 283 -12.49 -1.75 2.74
N SER A 284 -13.19 -0.71 2.26
CA SER A 284 -14.51 -0.35 2.74
C SER A 284 -15.55 -1.44 2.47
N MET A 285 -15.49 -2.12 1.32
CA MET A 285 -16.41 -3.23 1.03
C MET A 285 -16.28 -4.36 2.06
N VAL A 286 -15.05 -4.72 2.43
CA VAL A 286 -14.77 -5.75 3.44
C VAL A 286 -15.32 -5.35 4.80
N LEU A 287 -15.15 -4.09 5.21
CA LEU A 287 -15.63 -3.59 6.49
C LEU A 287 -17.16 -3.44 6.54
N VAL A 288 -17.78 -2.99 5.46
CA VAL A 288 -19.24 -2.88 5.35
C VAL A 288 -19.89 -4.26 5.45
N ASP A 289 -19.32 -5.26 4.78
CA ASP A 289 -19.79 -6.65 4.86
C ASP A 289 -19.66 -7.21 6.28
N ALA A 290 -18.50 -7.04 6.92
CA ALA A 290 -18.30 -7.44 8.32
C ALA A 290 -19.22 -6.70 9.30
N ALA A 291 -19.46 -5.40 9.09
CA ALA A 291 -20.37 -4.61 9.91
C ALA A 291 -21.83 -5.05 9.74
N ALA A 292 -22.24 -5.46 8.54
CA ALA A 292 -23.55 -6.03 8.29
C ALA A 292 -23.70 -7.41 8.97
N ALA A 293 -22.70 -8.28 8.83
CA ALA A 293 -22.68 -9.59 9.52
C ALA A 293 -22.72 -9.45 11.05
N ALA A 294 -22.13 -8.38 11.59
CA ALA A 294 -22.15 -8.06 13.01
C ALA A 294 -23.43 -7.34 13.49
N GLY A 295 -24.39 -7.03 12.60
CA GLY A 295 -25.60 -6.27 12.92
C GLY A 295 -25.34 -4.80 13.29
N ILE A 296 -24.18 -4.25 12.96
CA ILE A 296 -23.81 -2.85 13.20
C ILE A 296 -24.40 -1.95 12.11
N LEU A 297 -24.49 -2.48 10.89
CA LEU A 297 -25.04 -1.82 9.73
C LEU A 297 -26.19 -2.65 9.16
N GLU A 298 -27.28 -2.00 8.78
CA GLU A 298 -28.33 -2.68 8.02
C GLU A 298 -27.80 -3.08 6.63
N PRO A 299 -28.04 -4.33 6.18
CA PRO A 299 -27.70 -4.74 4.83
C PRO A 299 -28.31 -3.80 3.78
N SER A 300 -27.51 -3.43 2.78
CA SER A 300 -27.95 -2.53 1.72
C SER A 300 -27.50 -3.05 0.36
N ASP A 301 -28.49 -3.39 -0.47
CA ASP A 301 -28.27 -3.84 -1.85
C ASP A 301 -27.67 -2.74 -2.74
N ARG A 302 -27.62 -1.49 -2.27
CA ARG A 302 -27.10 -0.34 -3.01
C ARG A 302 -25.69 0.06 -2.59
N LEU A 303 -25.34 -0.09 -1.32
CA LEU A 303 -24.09 0.44 -0.78
C LEU A 303 -22.86 -0.27 -1.36
N VAL A 304 -22.81 -1.60 -1.28
CA VAL A 304 -21.65 -2.38 -1.75
C VAL A 304 -21.44 -2.21 -3.26
N PRO A 305 -22.46 -2.31 -4.13
CA PRO A 305 -22.27 -2.06 -5.56
C PRO A 305 -21.79 -0.63 -5.88
N ALA A 306 -22.29 0.38 -5.16
CA ALA A 306 -21.86 1.77 -5.36
C ALA A 306 -20.38 1.98 -4.97
N ILE A 307 -19.94 1.41 -3.84
CA ILE A 307 -18.52 1.45 -3.43
C ILE A 307 -17.66 0.71 -4.46
N ALA A 308 -18.11 -0.44 -4.95
CA ALA A 308 -17.37 -1.22 -5.95
C ALA A 308 -17.19 -0.45 -7.26
N GLU A 309 -18.24 0.25 -7.72
CA GLU A 309 -18.17 1.10 -8.92
C GLU A 309 -17.26 2.31 -8.74
N ALA A 310 -17.33 2.98 -7.58
CA ALA A 310 -16.39 4.05 -7.25
C ALA A 310 -14.93 3.53 -7.24
N GLY A 311 -14.66 2.36 -6.63
CA GLY A 311 -13.33 1.76 -6.62
C GLY A 311 -12.80 1.42 -8.02
N ARG A 312 -13.65 0.89 -8.91
CA ARG A 312 -13.30 0.65 -10.31
C ARG A 312 -12.99 1.95 -11.05
N SER A 313 -13.81 2.97 -10.85
CA SER A 313 -13.61 4.29 -11.46
C SER A 313 -12.31 4.95 -11.01
N TRP A 314 -12.01 4.91 -9.71
CA TRP A 314 -10.72 5.37 -9.16
C TRP A 314 -9.52 4.63 -9.74
N SER A 315 -9.61 3.31 -9.92
CA SER A 315 -8.54 2.50 -10.50
C SER A 315 -8.31 2.82 -11.98
N ASN A 316 -9.38 3.01 -12.75
CA ASN A 316 -9.30 3.47 -14.14
C ASN A 316 -8.66 4.86 -14.24
N LEU A 317 -9.09 5.80 -13.39
CA LEU A 317 -8.52 7.15 -13.34
C LEU A 317 -7.04 7.13 -12.94
N ALA A 318 -6.66 6.29 -11.98
CA ALA A 318 -5.26 6.08 -11.60
C ALA A 318 -4.41 5.58 -12.78
N SER A 319 -4.90 4.64 -13.59
CA SER A 319 -4.16 4.19 -14.78
C SER A 319 -3.86 5.35 -15.73
N ARG A 320 -4.81 6.28 -15.91
CA ARG A 320 -4.66 7.42 -16.83
C ARG A 320 -3.70 8.47 -16.32
N TRP A 321 -3.79 8.83 -15.04
CA TRP A 321 -2.79 9.71 -14.41
C TRP A 321 -1.40 9.07 -14.36
N GLY A 322 -1.32 7.74 -14.31
CA GLY A 322 -0.08 6.98 -14.44
C GLY A 322 0.67 7.25 -15.74
N ASP A 323 -0.05 7.39 -16.86
CA ASP A 323 0.56 7.69 -18.16
C ASP A 323 1.09 9.13 -18.27
N LEU A 324 0.66 10.03 -17.37
CA LEU A 324 1.09 11.43 -17.31
C LEU A 324 2.29 11.61 -16.36
N ALA A 325 2.46 10.72 -15.38
CA ALA A 325 3.53 10.81 -14.39
C ALA A 325 4.90 10.48 -15.02
N PRO A 326 5.88 11.41 -14.98
CA PRO A 326 7.19 11.11 -15.54
C PRO A 326 7.93 10.03 -14.73
N PRO A 327 8.74 9.18 -15.40
CA PRO A 327 9.67 8.29 -14.70
C PRO A 327 10.59 9.12 -13.81
N GLY A 328 10.59 8.88 -12.51
CA GLY A 328 11.40 9.67 -11.60
C GLY A 328 10.67 10.81 -10.86
N ALA A 329 9.36 10.99 -11.07
CA ALA A 329 8.58 12.01 -10.36
C ALA A 329 8.55 11.78 -8.84
N ARG A 330 9.07 12.73 -8.06
CA ARG A 330 9.03 12.64 -6.59
C ARG A 330 7.60 12.82 -6.11
N LEU A 331 7.28 12.10 -5.04
CA LEU A 331 6.02 12.26 -4.31
C LEU A 331 6.25 13.24 -3.16
N GLU A 332 5.23 14.01 -2.82
CA GLU A 332 5.24 14.77 -1.57
C GLU A 332 5.31 13.81 -0.38
N GLU A 333 6.31 14.00 0.48
CA GLU A 333 6.57 13.09 1.59
C GLU A 333 5.40 12.99 2.58
N PRO A 334 4.74 14.10 3.00
CA PRO A 334 3.57 14.02 3.88
C PRO A 334 2.42 13.22 3.27
N LEU A 335 2.14 13.42 1.98
CA LEU A 335 1.11 12.69 1.23
C LEU A 335 1.43 11.19 1.16
N ALA A 336 2.67 10.85 0.82
CA ALA A 336 3.16 9.47 0.75
C ALA A 336 3.05 8.75 2.10
N ARG A 337 3.34 9.46 3.21
CA ARG A 337 3.23 8.95 4.58
C ARG A 337 1.78 8.74 4.99
N ALA A 338 0.91 9.71 4.73
CA ALA A 338 -0.52 9.59 5.04
C ALA A 338 -1.18 8.42 4.27
N ALA A 339 -0.84 8.25 2.99
CA ALA A 339 -1.30 7.09 2.21
C ALA A 339 -0.83 5.76 2.81
N ALA A 340 0.40 5.70 3.30
CA ALA A 340 0.95 4.49 3.92
C ALA A 340 0.29 4.16 5.25
N GLU A 341 -0.04 5.17 6.05
CA GLU A 341 -0.75 5.00 7.32
C GLU A 341 -2.20 4.53 7.10
N VAL A 342 -2.91 5.07 6.11
CA VAL A 342 -4.24 4.57 5.72
C VAL A 342 -4.20 3.07 5.39
N ARG A 343 -3.19 2.64 4.62
CA ARG A 343 -3.01 1.21 4.29
C ARG A 343 -2.76 0.36 5.53
N ALA A 344 -1.91 0.83 6.44
CA ALA A 344 -1.59 0.12 7.68
C ALA A 344 -2.83 0.00 8.58
N ALA A 345 -3.54 1.11 8.80
CA ALA A 345 -4.74 1.14 9.63
C ALA A 345 -5.87 0.26 9.08
N TYR A 346 -6.13 0.28 7.77
CA TYR A 346 -7.10 -0.65 7.16
C TYR A 346 -6.64 -2.09 7.27
N ARG A 347 -5.36 -2.39 7.03
CA ARG A 347 -4.83 -3.76 7.13
C ARG A 347 -5.00 -4.33 8.53
N GLN A 348 -4.73 -3.53 9.57
CA GLN A 348 -4.89 -3.92 10.96
C GLN A 348 -6.32 -4.39 11.28
N ILE A 349 -7.34 -3.96 10.53
CA ILE A 349 -8.75 -4.32 10.76
C ILE A 349 -9.27 -5.35 9.75
N THR A 350 -8.73 -5.39 8.53
CA THR A 350 -9.24 -6.24 7.44
C THR A 350 -8.48 -7.55 7.27
N HIS A 351 -7.27 -7.67 7.85
CA HIS A 351 -6.41 -8.83 7.63
C HIS A 351 -6.17 -9.64 8.91
N ASP A 352 -5.94 -10.94 8.72
CA ASP A 352 -5.48 -11.91 9.69
C ASP A 352 -4.13 -12.46 9.17
N ALA A 353 -3.03 -12.06 9.83
CA ALA A 353 -1.65 -12.21 9.35
C ALA A 353 -1.44 -11.72 7.89
N THR A 354 -1.28 -12.65 6.96
CA THR A 354 -1.03 -12.36 5.54
C THR A 354 -2.29 -12.38 4.68
N THR A 355 -3.40 -12.92 5.20
CA THR A 355 -4.64 -13.13 4.46
C THR A 355 -5.73 -12.13 4.87
N LEU A 356 -6.75 -11.96 4.03
CA LEU A 356 -7.95 -11.26 4.44
C LEU A 356 -8.64 -12.06 5.56
N ALA A 357 -9.06 -11.37 6.60
CA ALA A 357 -9.85 -11.98 7.66
C ALA A 357 -11.28 -12.23 7.16
N THR A 358 -11.92 -13.28 7.68
CA THR A 358 -13.33 -13.50 7.38
C THR A 358 -14.20 -12.42 8.03
N PRO A 359 -15.40 -12.14 7.51
CA PRO A 359 -16.32 -11.17 8.13
C PRO A 359 -16.58 -11.46 9.61
N GLU A 360 -16.66 -12.74 10.00
CA GLU A 360 -16.87 -13.17 11.39
C GLU A 360 -15.67 -12.82 12.28
N VAL A 361 -14.43 -13.00 11.79
CA VAL A 361 -13.23 -12.60 12.53
C VAL A 361 -13.19 -11.08 12.70
N ILE A 362 -13.53 -10.32 11.65
CA ILE A 362 -13.58 -8.86 11.69
C ILE A 362 -14.67 -8.39 12.68
N ALA A 363 -15.82 -9.05 12.72
CA ALA A 363 -16.92 -8.76 13.65
C ALA A 363 -16.50 -8.80 15.13
N THR A 364 -15.49 -9.62 15.47
CA THR A 364 -14.97 -9.70 16.85
C THR A 364 -13.99 -8.57 17.22
N ARG A 365 -13.55 -7.75 16.26
CA ARG A 365 -12.54 -6.71 16.50
C ARG A 365 -13.14 -5.56 17.31
N ARG A 366 -12.44 -5.18 18.36
CA ARG A 366 -12.77 -3.99 19.15
C ARG A 366 -12.73 -2.76 18.24
N GLY A 367 -13.73 -1.90 18.37
CA GLY A 367 -13.80 -0.66 17.60
C GLY A 367 -14.47 -0.77 16.22
N LEU A 368 -15.00 -1.94 15.83
CA LEU A 368 -15.70 -2.08 14.53
C LEU A 368 -16.80 -1.02 14.30
N PRO A 369 -17.63 -0.63 15.28
CA PRO A 369 -18.58 0.46 15.10
C PRO A 369 -17.94 1.80 14.72
N GLN A 370 -16.85 2.18 15.38
CA GLN A 370 -16.11 3.43 15.14
C GLN A 370 -15.43 3.39 13.77
N VAL A 371 -14.80 2.27 13.45
CA VAL A 371 -14.18 1.99 12.16
C VAL A 371 -15.20 2.12 11.03
N THR A 372 -16.36 1.49 11.18
CA THR A 372 -17.43 1.53 10.16
C THR A 372 -17.87 2.96 9.89
N VAL A 373 -18.04 3.78 10.93
CA VAL A 373 -18.39 5.19 10.78
C VAL A 373 -17.28 5.97 10.08
N ALA A 374 -16.01 5.77 10.47
CA ALA A 374 -14.87 6.44 9.83
C ALA A 374 -14.78 6.08 8.34
N THR A 375 -14.97 4.80 8.00
CA THR A 375 -14.99 4.30 6.62
C THR A 375 -16.13 4.92 5.79
N LEU A 376 -17.36 4.97 6.31
CA LEU A 376 -18.48 5.60 5.61
C LEU A 376 -18.24 7.11 5.38
N ARG A 377 -17.64 7.80 6.37
CA ARG A 377 -17.25 9.21 6.21
C ARG A 377 -16.17 9.41 5.16
N ALA A 378 -15.17 8.53 5.10
CA ALA A 378 -14.14 8.59 4.08
C ALA A 378 -14.68 8.34 2.66
N ILE A 379 -15.65 7.43 2.50
CA ILE A 379 -16.38 7.28 1.22
C ILE A 379 -17.08 8.58 0.84
N GLY A 380 -17.71 9.25 1.81
CA GLY A 380 -18.32 10.57 1.63
C GLY A 380 -17.30 11.62 1.13
N ALA A 381 -16.19 11.79 1.86
CA ALA A 381 -15.13 12.73 1.53
C ALA A 381 -14.45 12.45 0.17
N GLY A 382 -14.41 11.18 -0.26
CA GLY A 382 -13.88 10.80 -1.56
C GLY A 382 -14.59 11.48 -2.74
N SER A 383 -15.87 11.86 -2.60
CA SER A 383 -16.59 12.56 -3.68
C SER A 383 -16.08 13.98 -3.94
N GLU A 384 -15.66 14.70 -2.90
CA GLU A 384 -15.06 16.04 -3.04
C GLU A 384 -13.71 15.95 -3.75
N LEU A 385 -12.84 15.01 -3.33
CA LEU A 385 -11.55 14.76 -3.99
C LEU A 385 -11.73 14.41 -5.48
N ALA A 386 -12.79 13.67 -5.84
CA ALA A 386 -13.07 13.32 -7.22
C ALA A 386 -13.41 14.56 -8.07
N HIS A 387 -14.16 15.52 -7.52
CA HIS A 387 -14.46 16.78 -8.19
C HIS A 387 -13.21 17.64 -8.37
N VAL A 388 -12.39 17.79 -7.32
CA VAL A 388 -11.13 18.54 -7.42
C VAL A 388 -10.20 17.93 -8.47
N ILE A 389 -10.07 16.60 -8.52
CA ILE A 389 -9.26 15.93 -9.56
C ILE A 389 -9.86 16.11 -10.96
N ALA A 390 -11.18 16.16 -11.09
CA ALA A 390 -11.83 16.46 -12.37
C ALA A 390 -11.50 17.88 -12.86
N GLU A 391 -11.48 18.87 -11.97
CA GLU A 391 -11.02 20.22 -12.29
C GLU A 391 -9.54 20.22 -12.73
N LYS A 392 -8.67 19.47 -12.03
CA LYS A 392 -7.26 19.35 -12.42
C LYS A 392 -7.08 18.68 -13.77
N ALA A 393 -7.90 17.70 -14.12
CA ALA A 393 -7.88 17.07 -15.44
C ALA A 393 -8.24 18.02 -16.59
N ASP A 394 -8.96 19.11 -16.29
CA ASP A 394 -9.34 20.15 -17.25
C ASP A 394 -8.30 21.27 -17.40
N THR A 395 -7.21 21.23 -16.64
CA THR A 395 -6.14 22.22 -16.72
C THR A 395 -5.58 22.31 -18.15
N PRO A 396 -5.48 23.51 -18.75
CA PRO A 396 -4.83 23.66 -20.04
C PRO A 396 -3.33 23.34 -19.89
N ASN A 397 -2.74 22.73 -20.92
CA ASN A 397 -1.30 22.44 -20.99
C ASN A 397 -0.79 21.33 -20.07
N LEU A 398 -1.63 20.37 -19.65
CA LEU A 398 -1.12 19.13 -19.06
C LEU A 398 -0.04 18.52 -19.95
N THR A 399 1.04 18.06 -19.34
CA THR A 399 2.15 17.39 -20.05
C THR A 399 2.41 16.01 -19.48
N GLY A 400 2.99 15.13 -20.28
CA GLY A 400 3.45 13.81 -19.84
C GLY A 400 4.49 13.23 -20.79
N PRO A 401 5.04 12.03 -20.49
CA PRO A 401 6.06 11.40 -21.32
C PRO A 401 5.57 11.10 -22.74
N ALA A 402 6.32 11.56 -23.76
CA ALA A 402 5.95 11.42 -25.17
C ALA A 402 5.57 9.98 -25.58
N ARG A 403 6.36 8.99 -25.16
CA ARG A 403 6.12 7.57 -25.48
C ARG A 403 4.82 7.05 -24.85
N ALA A 404 4.58 7.36 -23.58
CA ALA A 404 3.38 6.94 -22.87
C ALA A 404 2.14 7.57 -23.50
N LEU A 405 2.18 8.89 -23.74
CA LEU A 405 1.08 9.62 -24.35
C LEU A 405 0.78 9.18 -25.79
N SER A 406 1.81 8.85 -26.57
CA SER A 406 1.64 8.30 -27.93
C SER A 406 0.88 6.96 -27.91
N ARG A 407 1.33 6.02 -27.06
CA ARG A 407 0.65 4.73 -26.88
C ARG A 407 -0.78 4.91 -26.36
N ARG A 408 -0.96 5.78 -25.37
CA ARG A 408 -2.25 6.04 -24.74
C ARG A 408 -3.25 6.63 -25.74
N ALA A 409 -2.83 7.60 -26.56
CA ALA A 409 -3.66 8.22 -27.59
C ALA A 409 -4.19 7.17 -28.57
N HIS A 410 -3.32 6.30 -29.08
CA HIS A 410 -3.73 5.24 -29.98
C HIS A 410 -4.68 4.24 -29.31
N ASN A 411 -4.39 3.84 -28.06
CA ASN A 411 -5.24 2.94 -27.29
C ASN A 411 -6.62 3.54 -26.97
N ASP A 412 -6.70 4.83 -26.63
CA ASP A 412 -7.98 5.50 -26.34
C ASP A 412 -8.86 5.59 -27.60
N VAL A 413 -8.29 5.90 -28.77
CA VAL A 413 -9.04 5.89 -30.04
C VAL A 413 -9.49 4.47 -30.39
N ALA A 414 -8.57 3.49 -30.33
CA ALA A 414 -8.89 2.09 -30.66
C ALA A 414 -9.95 1.48 -29.73
N ALA A 415 -9.98 1.90 -28.46
CA ALA A 415 -10.99 1.48 -27.49
C ALA A 415 -12.32 2.25 -27.59
N GLY A 416 -12.45 3.21 -28.52
CA GLY A 416 -13.64 4.05 -28.65
C GLY A 416 -13.86 5.03 -27.49
N LEU A 417 -12.80 5.32 -26.73
CA LEU A 417 -12.84 6.23 -25.57
C LEU A 417 -12.55 7.69 -25.95
N ALA A 418 -12.15 7.93 -27.19
CA ALA A 418 -11.87 9.24 -27.74
C ALA A 418 -12.34 9.33 -29.19
N THR A 419 -12.61 10.55 -29.65
CA THR A 419 -13.08 10.80 -31.01
C THR A 419 -11.98 10.43 -32.01
N PRO A 420 -12.24 9.55 -32.99
CA PRO A 420 -11.26 9.25 -34.02
C PRO A 420 -11.02 10.49 -34.90
N PRO A 421 -9.79 10.70 -35.38
CA PRO A 421 -9.51 11.80 -36.29
C PRO A 421 -10.33 11.66 -37.58
N THR A 422 -10.83 12.78 -38.10
CA THR A 422 -11.56 12.83 -39.38
C THR A 422 -10.64 12.67 -40.59
N GLU A 423 -9.34 12.93 -40.42
CA GLU A 423 -8.31 12.88 -41.45
C GLU A 423 -7.33 11.72 -41.21
N GLY A 424 -7.67 10.52 -41.68
CA GLY A 424 -6.73 9.39 -41.80
C GLY A 424 -5.88 9.05 -40.55
N ASP A 425 -4.69 8.48 -40.79
CA ASP A 425 -3.73 8.13 -39.74
C ASP A 425 -3.03 9.39 -39.19
N VAL A 426 -3.37 9.78 -37.95
CA VAL A 426 -2.81 10.96 -37.29
C VAL A 426 -1.64 10.58 -36.38
N VAL A 427 -0.52 11.27 -36.56
CA VAL A 427 0.62 11.19 -35.64
C VAL A 427 0.41 12.19 -34.50
N TRP A 428 -0.12 11.73 -33.37
CA TRP A 428 -0.42 12.61 -32.22
C TRP A 428 0.80 13.12 -31.45
N VAL A 429 1.93 12.42 -31.54
CA VAL A 429 3.19 12.76 -30.87
C VAL A 429 4.34 12.55 -31.84
N SER A 430 5.25 13.52 -31.95
CA SER A 430 6.38 13.42 -32.88
C SER A 430 7.31 12.26 -32.50
N PRO A 431 7.78 11.45 -33.47
CA PRO A 431 8.82 10.45 -33.24
C PRO A 431 10.09 11.05 -32.62
N ALA A 432 10.43 12.30 -32.95
CA ALA A 432 11.58 12.98 -32.36
C ALA A 432 11.41 13.22 -30.84
N ASP A 433 10.20 13.54 -30.38
CA ASP A 433 9.91 13.70 -28.95
C ASP A 433 9.99 12.37 -28.19
N ILE A 434 9.52 11.29 -28.83
CA ILE A 434 9.59 9.93 -28.29
C ILE A 434 11.06 9.50 -28.15
N LEU A 435 11.89 9.73 -29.18
CA LEU A 435 13.31 9.40 -29.16
C LEU A 435 14.09 10.25 -28.15
N ALA A 436 13.77 11.54 -28.05
CA ALA A 436 14.40 12.45 -27.09
C ALA A 436 13.85 12.32 -25.66
N ARG A 437 12.87 11.42 -25.41
CA ARG A 437 12.21 11.20 -24.12
C ARG A 437 11.67 12.49 -23.49
N ARG A 438 11.13 13.39 -24.32
CA ARG A 438 10.60 14.68 -23.87
C ARG A 438 9.23 14.53 -23.22
N ALA A 439 8.92 15.44 -22.31
CA ALA A 439 7.54 15.69 -21.92
C ALA A 439 6.86 16.48 -23.04
N VAL A 440 5.64 16.10 -23.41
CA VAL A 440 4.82 16.76 -24.44
C VAL A 440 3.45 17.07 -23.88
N THR A 441 2.77 18.06 -24.44
CA THR A 441 1.39 18.37 -24.10
C THR A 441 0.49 17.17 -24.39
N VAL A 442 -0.45 16.90 -23.48
CA VAL A 442 -1.39 15.79 -23.59
C VAL A 442 -2.19 15.91 -24.91
N PRO A 443 -2.07 14.90 -25.81
CA PRO A 443 -2.81 14.86 -27.06
C PRO A 443 -4.32 14.88 -26.84
N GLN A 444 -5.07 15.38 -27.83
CA GLN A 444 -6.52 15.50 -27.74
C GLN A 444 -7.22 14.19 -27.33
N PRO A 445 -6.93 13.01 -27.93
CA PRO A 445 -7.62 11.79 -27.52
C PRO A 445 -7.42 11.43 -26.05
N VAL A 446 -6.20 11.62 -25.54
CA VAL A 446 -5.87 11.35 -24.14
C VAL A 446 -6.58 12.34 -23.22
N ARG A 447 -6.71 13.60 -23.63
CA ARG A 447 -7.41 14.65 -22.88
C ARG A 447 -8.91 14.37 -22.78
N GLU A 448 -9.55 14.01 -23.90
CA GLU A 448 -10.97 13.63 -23.95
C GLU A 448 -11.26 12.45 -23.01
N ALA A 449 -10.44 11.40 -23.12
CA ALA A 449 -10.62 10.20 -22.33
C ALA A 449 -10.26 10.40 -20.85
N LEU A 450 -9.29 11.25 -20.52
CA LEU A 450 -8.99 11.66 -19.14
C LEU A 450 -10.16 12.44 -18.52
N ARG A 451 -10.72 13.44 -19.23
CA ARG A 451 -11.91 14.18 -18.78
C ARG A 451 -13.11 13.27 -18.56
N SER A 452 -13.37 12.37 -19.50
CA SER A 452 -14.47 11.40 -19.38
C SER A 452 -14.27 10.47 -18.16
N ALA A 453 -13.06 9.97 -17.93
CA ALA A 453 -12.77 9.15 -16.76
C ALA A 453 -12.89 9.93 -15.44
N SER A 454 -12.45 11.19 -15.40
CA SER A 454 -12.60 12.03 -14.21
C SER A 454 -14.07 12.32 -13.88
N THR A 455 -14.87 12.67 -14.87
CA THR A 455 -16.32 12.91 -14.69
C THR A 455 -17.07 11.64 -14.26
N ALA A 456 -16.76 10.49 -14.86
CA ALA A 456 -17.29 9.20 -14.43
C ALA A 456 -16.91 8.88 -12.97
N THR A 457 -15.66 9.16 -12.58
CA THR A 457 -15.19 8.95 -11.20
C THR A 457 -15.90 9.86 -10.21
N ALA A 458 -16.09 11.14 -10.54
CA ALA A 458 -16.87 12.07 -9.71
C ALA A 458 -18.32 11.57 -9.52
N SER A 459 -18.99 11.15 -10.60
CA SER A 459 -20.35 10.61 -10.54
C SER A 459 -20.44 9.33 -9.69
N ALA A 460 -19.51 8.39 -9.88
CA ALA A 460 -19.47 7.14 -9.12
C ALA A 460 -19.18 7.40 -7.63
N ALA A 461 -18.24 8.31 -7.33
CA ALA A 461 -17.92 8.69 -5.96
C ALA A 461 -19.10 9.40 -5.26
N SER A 462 -19.81 10.30 -5.93
CA SER A 462 -21.03 10.93 -5.38
C SER A 462 -22.15 9.92 -5.12
N THR A 463 -22.29 8.90 -5.97
CA THR A 463 -23.27 7.82 -5.77
C THR A 463 -22.92 6.97 -4.55
N ALA A 464 -21.63 6.64 -4.39
CA ALA A 464 -21.13 5.94 -3.21
C ALA A 464 -21.29 6.77 -1.93
N ALA A 465 -20.96 8.07 -1.98
CA ALA A 465 -21.13 9.01 -0.88
C ALA A 465 -22.60 9.10 -0.43
N SER A 466 -23.53 9.26 -1.37
CA SER A 466 -24.97 9.30 -1.08
C SER A 466 -25.45 8.01 -0.42
N SER A 467 -24.99 6.86 -0.92
CA SER A 467 -25.32 5.54 -0.35
C SER A 467 -24.73 5.37 1.05
N ALA A 468 -23.50 5.83 1.28
CA ALA A 468 -22.83 5.77 2.57
C ALA A 468 -23.51 6.67 3.62
N MET A 469 -23.98 7.87 3.22
CA MET A 469 -24.74 8.77 4.09
C MET A 469 -26.06 8.13 4.54
N LEU A 470 -26.81 7.51 3.63
CA LEU A 470 -28.05 6.81 3.97
C LEU A 470 -27.80 5.63 4.92
N ALA A 471 -26.73 4.87 4.69
CA ALA A 471 -26.36 3.76 5.56
C ALA A 471 -25.97 4.26 6.97
N HIS A 472 -25.28 5.40 7.05
CA HIS A 472 -24.92 6.04 8.32
C HIS A 472 -26.14 6.56 9.11
N SER A 473 -27.14 7.14 8.43
CA SER A 473 -28.37 7.63 9.07
C SER A 473 -29.27 6.49 9.57
N ASN A 474 -29.32 5.37 8.85
CA ASN A 474 -30.14 4.22 9.24
C ASN A 474 -29.53 3.48 10.44
N GLY A 475 -28.20 3.33 10.49
CA GLY A 475 -27.52 2.69 11.63
C GLY A 475 -27.56 3.50 12.93
N SER A 476 -27.68 4.83 12.85
CA SER A 476 -27.83 5.70 14.03
C SER A 476 -29.27 5.71 14.58
N SER A 477 -30.28 5.58 13.72
CA SER A 477 -31.69 5.50 14.11
C SER A 477 -32.03 4.22 14.88
N HIS A 478 -31.42 3.08 14.51
CA HIS A 478 -31.62 1.82 15.24
C HIS A 478 -31.01 1.82 16.65
N ARG A 479 -29.87 2.49 16.89
CA ARG A 479 -29.32 2.61 18.26
C ARG A 479 -30.24 3.38 19.22
N HIS A 480 -30.94 4.39 18.71
CA HIS A 480 -31.94 5.11 19.51
C HIS A 480 -33.18 4.27 19.80
N ALA A 481 -33.63 3.43 18.85
CA ALA A 481 -34.76 2.52 19.07
C ALA A 481 -34.46 1.44 20.13
N TRP A 482 -33.25 0.89 20.13
CA TRP A 482 -32.83 -0.12 21.13
C TRP A 482 -32.65 0.46 22.53
N LEU A 483 -32.07 1.67 22.65
CA LEU A 483 -31.97 2.36 23.94
C LEU A 483 -33.35 2.78 24.47
N SER A 484 -34.25 3.22 23.60
CA SER A 484 -35.63 3.57 23.98
C SER A 484 -36.49 2.36 24.34
N ALA A 485 -36.26 1.19 23.72
CA ALA A 485 -36.92 -0.06 24.09
C ALA A 485 -36.43 -0.61 25.44
N ALA A 486 -35.14 -0.43 25.76
CA ALA A 486 -34.58 -0.81 27.07
C ALA A 486 -35.10 0.09 28.22
N ASP A 487 -35.28 1.39 27.97
CA ASP A 487 -35.88 2.33 28.94
C ASP A 487 -37.38 2.07 29.16
N ASN A 488 -38.13 1.71 28.11
CA ASN A 488 -39.54 1.35 28.21
C ASN A 488 -39.79 -0.01 28.88
N ALA A 489 -38.82 -0.94 28.83
CA ALA A 489 -38.91 -2.20 29.56
C ALA A 489 -38.69 -2.05 31.07
N GLN A 490 -38.05 -0.97 31.53
CA GLN A 490 -37.86 -0.68 32.97
C GLN A 490 -39.03 0.08 33.62
N HIS A 491 -39.96 0.67 32.86
CA HIS A 491 -41.08 1.46 33.40
C HIS A 491 -42.43 0.71 33.48
N GLY A 492 -42.50 -0.58 33.11
CA GLY A 492 -43.75 -1.35 33.08
C GLY A 492 -44.08 -2.19 34.33
N GLY A 493 -43.32 -2.06 35.42
CA GLY A 493 -43.22 -3.11 36.44
C GLY A 493 -43.74 -2.84 37.84
N HIS A 494 -44.68 -1.92 38.11
CA HIS A 494 -45.24 -1.76 39.46
C HIS A 494 -46.73 -1.46 39.48
N CYS A 495 -47.54 -2.48 39.77
CA CYS A 495 -48.78 -2.38 40.57
C CYS A 495 -49.20 -3.79 41.02
N THR A 496 -48.92 -4.12 42.28
CA THR A 496 -49.69 -5.10 43.07
C THR A 496 -50.58 -4.34 44.06
N PRO A 497 -51.72 -4.92 44.42
CA PRO A 497 -51.94 -5.08 45.85
C PRO A 497 -52.40 -6.49 46.24
N ALA A 498 -52.05 -6.83 47.48
CA ALA A 498 -52.14 -8.13 48.12
C ALA A 498 -53.56 -8.53 48.54
N SER A 499 -53.76 -9.85 48.71
CA SER A 499 -54.54 -10.49 49.79
C SER A 499 -54.24 -12.00 49.85
N SER A 500 -53.82 -12.49 51.01
CA SER A 500 -53.67 -13.91 51.42
C SER A 500 -54.96 -14.37 52.15
N PRO A 501 -55.10 -15.62 52.68
CA PRO A 501 -54.44 -16.92 52.40
C PRO A 501 -55.48 -18.08 52.24
N ASP A 502 -55.06 -19.32 51.89
CA ASP A 502 -55.18 -20.54 52.74
C ASP A 502 -55.02 -21.88 51.98
N HIS A 503 -54.48 -22.87 52.73
CA HIS A 503 -54.60 -24.34 52.64
C HIS A 503 -53.79 -25.22 51.63
N GLY A 504 -52.98 -26.13 52.22
CA GLY A 504 -53.07 -27.58 51.92
C GLY A 504 -51.93 -28.27 51.14
N MET A 505 -50.98 -28.90 51.86
CA MET A 505 -50.07 -29.99 51.43
C MET A 505 -50.82 -31.24 50.85
N PRO A 506 -50.17 -32.33 50.34
CA PRO A 506 -48.86 -32.53 49.66
C PRO A 506 -48.88 -33.53 48.46
N CYS A 507 -47.68 -33.82 47.92
CA CYS A 507 -47.21 -35.12 47.35
C CYS A 507 -47.52 -35.48 45.88
N ARG A 508 -46.47 -35.64 45.05
CA ARG A 508 -46.05 -36.95 44.51
C ARG A 508 -44.69 -36.93 43.79
N LYS A 509 -43.88 -37.94 44.11
CA LYS A 509 -42.70 -38.43 43.38
C LYS A 509 -43.10 -39.33 42.21
N SER A 510 -42.30 -39.30 41.13
CA SER A 510 -41.95 -40.43 40.24
C SER A 510 -40.92 -39.88 39.22
N ALA A 511 -39.63 -40.25 39.22
CA ALA A 511 -39.04 -41.50 38.74
C ALA A 511 -39.58 -41.89 37.35
N GLY A 512 -38.82 -42.09 36.27
CA GLY A 512 -37.38 -42.16 36.03
C GLY A 512 -37.17 -42.67 34.58
N ILE A 513 -35.92 -43.03 34.26
CA ILE A 513 -35.47 -43.87 33.11
C ILE A 513 -35.38 -43.12 31.76
N ASP A 514 -34.39 -43.32 30.87
CA ASP A 514 -33.00 -43.79 30.86
C ASP A 514 -32.51 -43.64 29.39
N ARG A 515 -31.21 -43.41 29.20
CA ARG A 515 -30.36 -43.71 28.02
C ARG A 515 -30.87 -43.50 26.57
N SER A 516 -30.10 -42.73 25.79
CA SER A 516 -29.08 -43.25 24.84
C SER A 516 -28.61 -42.16 23.86
N ALA A 517 -27.30 -42.04 23.68
CA ALA A 517 -26.60 -41.43 22.53
C ALA A 517 -25.83 -42.55 21.80
N PRO A 518 -25.06 -42.31 20.71
CA PRO A 518 -25.21 -41.39 19.57
C PRO A 518 -25.18 -42.16 18.22
N VAL A 519 -25.49 -41.51 17.09
CA VAL A 519 -25.17 -42.04 15.75
C VAL A 519 -24.38 -40.98 14.97
N GLY A 520 -23.18 -41.38 14.54
CA GLY A 520 -22.28 -40.60 13.69
C GLY A 520 -22.68 -40.61 12.21
N PRO A 521 -21.83 -40.02 11.33
CA PRO A 521 -22.27 -39.39 10.09
C PRO A 521 -22.19 -40.30 8.86
N LEU A 522 -22.94 -39.94 7.81
CA LEU A 522 -22.80 -40.49 6.46
C LEU A 522 -22.63 -39.38 5.42
N ARG A 523 -21.42 -39.42 4.82
CA ARG A 523 -20.95 -38.94 3.50
C ARG A 523 -20.88 -37.45 3.21
#